data_AF-A0A2K3JFX0-F1
#
_entry.id   AF-A0A2K3JFX0-F1
#
_cell.length_a   1.000
_cell.length_b   1.000
_cell.length_c   1.000
_cell.angle_alpha   90.00
_cell.angle_beta   90.00
_cell.angle_gamma   90.00
#
_symmetry.space_group_name_H-M   'P 1'
#
loop_
_entity.id
_entity.type
_entity.pdbx_description
1 polymer ?
#
loop_
_entity_poly.entity_id
_entity_poly.type
_entity_poly.pdbx_seq_one_letter_code
_entity_poly.pdbx_strand_id
1 'polypeptide(L)'
;MDVAGVIIIAILIVALLVILSERINETAMTLLAMSIVGGVLYLAYGFTFTEFVLLMPWDTILFVTAMLIVVAIAASSGMFQYIALVLIRRTQGNPRMIFVTFMAFVFVISLFLDPLP
;
A
#
# COMPACT_ATOMS: atom_id res chain seq x y z
N MET A 1 -7.84 1.86 -31.02
CA MET A 1 -7.54 1.05 -29.82
C MET A 1 -7.66 -0.39 -30.24
N ASP A 2 -6.61 -1.17 -30.02
CA ASP A 2 -6.62 -2.59 -30.34
C ASP A 2 -7.59 -3.34 -29.42
N VAL A 3 -8.19 -4.43 -29.91
CA VAL A 3 -9.20 -5.21 -29.18
C VAL A 3 -8.68 -5.66 -27.81
N ALA A 4 -7.41 -6.08 -27.74
CA ALA A 4 -6.74 -6.45 -26.49
C ALA A 4 -6.67 -5.28 -25.48
N GLY A 5 -6.39 -4.06 -25.94
CA GLY A 5 -6.33 -2.88 -25.08
C GLY A 5 -7.68 -2.52 -24.46
N VAL A 6 -8.78 -2.67 -25.22
CA VAL A 6 -10.13 -2.46 -24.68
C VAL A 6 -10.46 -3.48 -23.58
N ILE A 7 -10.09 -4.75 -23.80
CA ILE A 7 -10.29 -5.82 -22.81
C ILE A 7 -9.49 -5.54 -21.53
N ILE A 8 -8.23 -5.11 -21.64
CA ILE A 8 -7.39 -4.80 -20.48
C ILE A 8 -7.97 -3.64 -19.66
N ILE A 9 -8.45 -2.58 -20.32
CA ILE A 9 -9.10 -1.46 -19.64
C ILE A 9 -10.38 -1.91 -18.93
N ALA A 10 -11.18 -2.76 -19.57
CA ALA A 10 -12.38 -3.32 -18.93
C ALA A 10 -12.02 -4.13 -17.68
N ILE A 11 -10.98 -4.97 -17.73
CA ILE A 11 -10.49 -5.73 -16.57
C ILE A 11 -10.03 -4.78 -15.46
N LEU A 12 -9.27 -3.73 -15.79
CA LEU A 12 -8.80 -2.74 -14.83
C LEU A 12 -9.97 -2.06 -14.11
N ILE A 13 -10.98 -1.60 -14.86
CA ILE A 13 -12.17 -0.94 -14.28
C ILE A 13 -12.92 -1.91 -13.36
N VAL A 14 -13.15 -3.15 -13.80
CA VAL A 14 -13.83 -4.16 -12.98
C VAL A 14 -13.04 -4.47 -11.71
N ALA A 15 -11.72 -4.66 -11.81
CA ALA A 15 -10.86 -4.91 -10.66
C ALA A 15 -10.91 -3.74 -9.66
N LEU A 16 -10.81 -2.50 -10.14
CA LEU A 16 -10.92 -1.31 -9.30
C LEU A 16 -12.28 -1.19 -8.61
N LEU A 17 -13.38 -1.47 -9.31
CA LEU A 17 -14.72 -1.46 -8.71
C LEU A 17 -14.87 -2.52 -7.62
N VAL A 18 -14.28 -3.70 -7.80
CA VAL A 18 -14.33 -4.78 -6.81
C VAL A 18 -13.46 -4.46 -5.59
N ILE A 19 -12.25 -3.91 -5.80
CA ILE A 19 -11.38 -3.45 -4.71
C ILE A 19 -12.08 -2.36 -3.90
N LEU A 20 -12.66 -1.37 -4.57
CA LEU A 20 -13.39 -0.27 -3.93
C LEU A 20 -14.67 -0.75 -3.21
N SER A 21 -15.22 -1.90 -3.61
CA SER A 21 -16.37 -2.49 -2.93
C SER A 21 -16.00 -3.12 -1.58
N GLU A 22 -14.71 -3.32 -1.27
CA GLU A 22 -14.17 -3.94 -0.05
C GLU A 22 -14.75 -5.34 0.28
N ARG A 23 -15.47 -5.97 -0.66
CA ARG A 23 -16.12 -7.28 -0.47
C ARG A 23 -15.15 -8.44 -0.57
N ILE A 24 -14.02 -8.23 -1.26
CA ILE A 24 -13.03 -9.25 -1.59
C ILE A 24 -11.65 -8.74 -1.21
N ASN A 25 -10.76 -9.65 -0.83
CA ASN A 25 -9.36 -9.33 -0.53
C ASN A 25 -8.68 -8.65 -1.74
N GLU A 26 -8.17 -7.45 -1.53
CA GLU A 26 -7.54 -6.60 -2.54
C GLU A 26 -6.36 -7.30 -3.21
N THR A 27 -5.55 -8.02 -2.43
CA THR A 27 -4.39 -8.76 -2.93
C THR A 27 -4.82 -9.89 -3.86
N ALA A 28 -5.84 -10.65 -3.46
CA ALA A 28 -6.36 -11.75 -4.29
C ALA A 28 -6.94 -11.22 -5.61
N MET A 29 -7.73 -10.15 -5.56
CA MET A 29 -8.31 -9.53 -6.75
C MET A 29 -7.25 -8.95 -7.69
N THR A 30 -6.23 -8.28 -7.14
CA THR A 30 -5.15 -7.70 -7.93
C THR A 30 -4.34 -8.79 -8.64
N LEU A 31 -4.01 -9.89 -7.95
CA LEU A 31 -3.30 -11.03 -8.55
C LEU A 31 -4.14 -11.74 -9.63
N LEU A 32 -5.45 -11.88 -9.42
CA LEU A 32 -6.36 -12.41 -10.45
C LEU A 32 -6.43 -11.49 -11.67
N ALA A 33 -6.60 -10.18 -11.48
CA ALA A 33 -6.62 -9.23 -12.58
C ALA A 33 -5.29 -9.25 -13.37
N MET A 34 -4.16 -9.29 -12.68
CA MET A 34 -2.82 -9.38 -13.29
C MET A 34 -2.65 -10.66 -14.11
N SER A 35 -3.09 -11.82 -13.59
CA SER A 35 -2.98 -13.10 -14.31
C SER A 35 -3.87 -13.15 -15.55
N ILE A 36 -5.08 -12.58 -15.50
CA ILE A 36 -5.96 -12.48 -16.67
C ILE A 36 -5.34 -11.56 -17.73
N VAL A 37 -4.82 -10.38 -17.33
CA VAL A 37 -4.16 -9.45 -18.25
C VAL A 37 -2.92 -10.08 -18.89
N GLY A 38 -2.09 -10.78 -18.11
CA GLY A 38 -0.94 -11.52 -18.64
C GLY A 38 -1.34 -12.56 -19.70
N GLY A 39 -2.44 -13.28 -19.47
CA GLY A 39 -2.99 -14.22 -20.46
C GLY A 39 -3.46 -13.54 -21.75
N VAL A 40 -4.15 -12.40 -21.64
CA VAL A 40 -4.60 -11.61 -22.80
C VAL A 40 -3.39 -11.10 -23.61
N LEU A 41 -2.35 -10.61 -22.94
CA LEU A 41 -1.12 -10.14 -23.59
C LEU A 41 -0.35 -11.27 -24.27
N TYR A 42 -0.27 -12.44 -23.63
CA TYR A 42 0.35 -13.63 -24.23
C TYR A 42 -0.37 -14.06 -25.51
N LEU A 43 -1.70 -14.14 -25.48
CA LEU A 43 -2.52 -14.54 -26.64
C LEU A 43 -2.48 -13.51 -27.78
N ALA A 44 -2.51 -12.22 -27.46
CA ALA A 44 -2.61 -11.16 -28.48
C ALA A 44 -1.25 -10.78 -29.08
N TYR A 45 -0.19 -10.78 -28.29
CA TYR A 45 1.11 -10.23 -28.67
C TYR A 45 2.29 -11.20 -28.45
N GLY A 46 2.04 -12.43 -27.97
CA GLY A 46 3.10 -13.39 -27.65
C GLY A 46 3.92 -13.03 -26.41
N PHE A 47 3.43 -12.11 -25.57
CA PHE A 47 4.15 -11.56 -24.43
C PHE A 47 4.47 -12.63 -23.39
N THR A 48 5.75 -12.83 -23.10
CA THR A 48 6.18 -13.90 -22.18
C THR A 48 6.03 -13.49 -20.72
N PHE A 49 5.91 -14.48 -19.84
CA PHE A 49 5.86 -14.24 -18.39
C PHE A 49 7.10 -13.47 -17.90
N THR A 50 8.27 -13.79 -18.43
CA THR A 50 9.53 -13.12 -18.07
C THR A 50 9.48 -11.63 -18.40
N GLU A 51 8.99 -11.26 -19.58
CA GLU A 51 8.85 -9.85 -19.96
C GLU A 51 7.87 -9.13 -19.04
N PHE A 52 6.72 -9.76 -18.75
CA PHE A 52 5.70 -9.19 -17.86
C PHE A 52 6.24 -8.92 -16.44
N VAL A 53 7.01 -9.87 -15.90
CA VAL A 53 7.66 -9.74 -14.58
C VAL A 53 8.72 -8.64 -14.59
N LEU A 54 9.49 -8.49 -15.67
CA LEU A 54 10.52 -7.45 -15.78
C LEU A 54 9.95 -6.03 -15.88
N LEU A 55 8.72 -5.87 -16.39
CA LEU A 55 8.02 -4.59 -16.46
C LEU A 55 7.40 -4.16 -15.12
N MET A 56 7.34 -5.05 -14.14
CA MET A 56 6.79 -4.74 -12.82
C MET A 56 7.71 -3.74 -12.09
N PRO A 57 7.17 -2.73 -11.39
CA PRO A 57 7.96 -1.71 -10.69
C PRO A 57 8.55 -2.28 -9.38
N TRP A 58 9.56 -3.14 -9.51
CA TRP A 58 10.23 -3.80 -8.38
C TRP A 58 10.84 -2.82 -7.40
N ASP A 59 11.42 -1.73 -7.90
CA ASP A 59 12.01 -0.69 -7.05
C ASP A 59 10.98 -0.11 -6.08
N THR A 60 9.76 0.17 -6.57
CA THR A 60 8.68 0.69 -5.73
C THR A 60 8.20 -0.34 -4.71
N ILE A 61 8.03 -1.59 -5.13
CA ILE A 61 7.57 -2.67 -4.23
C ILE A 61 8.58 -2.91 -3.12
N LEU A 62 9.87 -3.02 -3.47
CA LEU A 62 10.94 -3.24 -2.51
C LEU A 62 11.12 -2.03 -1.60
N PHE A 63 11.00 -0.80 -2.12
CA PHE A 63 11.06 0.42 -1.32
C PHE A 63 9.95 0.48 -0.28
N VAL A 64 8.69 0.28 -0.69
CA VAL A 64 7.53 0.28 0.23
C VAL A 64 7.66 -0.86 1.25
N THR A 65 8.08 -2.05 0.80
CA THR A 65 8.29 -3.19 1.70
C THR A 65 9.38 -2.91 2.74
N ALA A 66 10.50 -2.32 2.34
CA ALA A 66 11.58 -1.95 3.25
C ALA A 66 11.12 -0.90 4.28
N MET A 67 10.35 0.10 3.83
CA MET A 67 9.76 1.12 4.69
C MET A 67 8.85 0.49 5.76
N LEU A 68 7.97 -0.43 5.35
CA LEU A 68 7.08 -1.17 6.26
C LEU A 68 7.85 -2.04 7.26
N ILE A 69 8.93 -2.71 6.82
CA ILE A 69 9.77 -3.51 7.72
C ILE A 69 10.40 -2.64 8.81
N VAL A 70 10.94 -1.47 8.46
CA VAL A 70 11.51 -0.53 9.44
C VAL A 70 10.46 -0.09 10.47
N VAL A 71 9.24 0.24 10.01
CA VAL A 71 8.12 0.61 10.89
C VAL A 71 7.73 -0.55 11.81
N ALA A 72 7.66 -1.79 11.30
CA ALA A 72 7.32 -2.98 12.08
C ALA A 72 8.37 -3.26 13.19
N ILE A 73 9.66 -3.12 12.88
CA ILE A 73 10.74 -3.26 13.86
C ILE A 73 10.66 -2.15 14.92
N ALA A 74 10.45 -0.90 14.51
CA ALA A 74 10.26 0.22 15.43
C ALA A 74 9.05 0.00 16.36
N ALA A 75 7.94 -0.52 15.85
CA ALA A 75 6.75 -0.82 16.64
C ALA A 75 6.97 -1.95 17.65
N SER A 76 7.57 -3.07 17.21
CA SER A 76 7.88 -4.21 18.08
C SER A 76 8.90 -3.90 19.19
N SER A 77 9.79 -2.93 18.97
CA SER A 77 10.76 -2.48 19.98
C SER A 77 10.17 -1.65 21.12
N GLY A 78 8.88 -1.26 21.03
CA GLY A 78 8.24 -0.36 22.00
C GLY A 78 8.61 1.12 21.81
N MET A 79 9.32 1.48 20.73
CA MET A 79 9.73 2.86 20.45
C MET A 79 8.55 3.84 20.43
N PHE A 80 7.47 3.49 19.70
CA PHE A 80 6.28 4.36 19.63
C PHE A 80 5.58 4.50 20.98
N GLN A 81 5.58 3.46 21.83
CA GLN A 81 5.00 3.50 23.18
C GLN A 81 5.81 4.41 24.10
N TYR A 82 7.14 4.35 24.02
CA TYR A 82 8.02 5.25 24.75
C TYR A 82 7.78 6.71 24.34
N ILE A 83 7.73 6.99 23.04
CA ILE A 83 7.49 8.34 22.54
C ILE A 83 6.11 8.85 22.98
N ALA A 84 5.07 8.01 22.91
CA ALA A 84 3.73 8.34 23.39
C ALA A 84 3.72 8.74 24.88
N LEU A 85 4.42 7.99 25.75
CA LEU A 85 4.55 8.32 27.17
C LEU A 85 5.27 9.65 27.40
N VAL A 86 6.34 9.93 26.64
CA VAL A 86 7.08 11.19 26.74
C VAL A 86 6.21 12.39 26.32
N LEU A 87 5.42 12.23 25.25
CA LEU A 87 4.51 13.28 24.77
C LEU A 87 3.38 13.56 25.78
N ILE A 88 2.76 12.50 26.33
CA ILE A 88 1.66 12.65 27.30
C ILE A 88 2.11 13.36 28.56
N ARG A 89 3.31 13.07 29.08
CA ARG A 89 3.84 13.73 30.29
C ARG A 89 3.87 15.25 30.19
N ARG A 90 4.05 15.82 28.98
CA ARG A 90 4.04 17.28 28.76
C ARG A 90 2.64 17.90 28.75
N THR A 91 1.60 17.11 28.56
CA THR A 91 0.22 17.60 28.38
C THR A 91 -0.61 17.67 29.66
N GLN A 92 0.00 17.32 30.82
CA GLN A 92 -0.61 17.40 32.15
C GLN A 92 -2.01 16.74 32.29
N GLY A 93 -2.31 15.74 31.46
CA GLY A 93 -3.59 15.03 31.50
C GLY A 93 -4.77 15.76 30.84
N ASN A 94 -4.55 16.91 30.18
CA ASN A 94 -5.62 17.59 29.44
C ASN A 94 -5.92 16.85 28.11
N PRO A 95 -7.12 16.27 27.92
CA PRO A 95 -7.45 15.48 26.73
C PRO A 95 -7.27 16.24 25.41
N ARG A 96 -7.57 17.55 25.40
CA ARG A 96 -7.41 18.37 24.20
C ARG A 96 -5.95 18.54 23.81
N MET A 97 -5.06 18.78 24.78
CA MET A 97 -3.63 18.91 24.52
C MET A 97 -2.98 17.59 24.12
N ILE A 98 -3.42 16.48 24.71
CA ILE A 98 -3.01 15.13 24.30
C ILE A 98 -3.32 14.92 22.82
N PHE A 99 -4.57 15.16 22.42
CA PHE A 99 -5.02 14.96 21.04
C PHE A 99 -4.21 15.79 20.04
N VAL A 100 -4.03 17.09 20.31
CA VAL A 100 -3.26 17.99 19.42
C VAL A 100 -1.79 17.57 19.35
N THR A 101 -1.18 17.17 20.47
CA THR A 101 0.21 16.73 20.52
C THR A 101 0.43 15.46 19.71
N PHE A 102 -0.46 14.48 19.83
CA PHE A 102 -0.40 13.25 19.03
C PHE A 102 -0.64 13.52 17.55
N MET A 103 -1.63 14.35 17.19
CA MET A 103 -1.84 14.71 15.79
C MET A 103 -0.63 15.43 15.19
N ALA A 104 -0.03 16.37 15.91
CA ALA A 104 1.18 17.06 15.45
C ALA A 104 2.36 16.09 15.30
N PHE A 105 2.50 15.15 16.24
CA PHE A 105 3.52 14.10 16.16
C PHE A 105 3.32 13.20 14.94
N VAL A 106 2.10 12.68 14.74
CA VAL A 106 1.76 11.84 13.58
C VAL A 106 1.96 12.61 12.28
N PHE A 107 1.56 13.89 12.21
CA PHE A 107 1.76 14.75 11.05
C PHE A 107 3.24 14.91 10.65
N VAL A 108 4.13 15.07 11.64
CA VAL A 108 5.57 15.17 11.39
C VAL A 108 6.16 13.81 11.01
N ILE A 109 5.74 12.73 11.68
CA ILE A 109 6.25 11.39 11.40
C ILE A 109 5.75 10.86 10.05
N SER A 110 4.53 11.16 9.62
CA SER A 110 3.94 10.65 8.37
C SER A 110 4.67 11.09 7.11
N LEU A 111 5.51 12.13 7.19
CA LEU A 111 6.42 12.53 6.11
C LEU A 111 7.52 11.51 5.84
N PHE A 112 7.87 10.71 6.84
CA PHE A 112 8.99 9.77 6.78
C PHE A 112 8.56 8.31 6.93
N LEU A 113 7.51 8.05 7.72
CA LEU A 113 6.98 6.73 8.00
C LEU A 113 5.52 6.70 7.54
N ASP A 114 5.20 5.85 6.57
CA ASP A 114 3.84 5.71 6.08
C ASP A 114 3.00 5.03 7.18
N PRO A 115 1.96 5.69 7.72
CA PRO A 115 1.02 5.05 8.63
C PRO A 115 0.06 4.18 7.80
N LEU A 116 0.60 3.20 7.08
CA LEU A 116 -0.22 2.21 6.41
C LEU A 116 -0.92 1.35 7.49
N PRO A 117 -2.23 1.11 7.37
CA PRO A 117 -2.99 0.24 8.28
C PRO A 117 -2.60 -1.24 8.17
#